data_AF-A0A5E4K2L9-F1
#
_entry.id   AF-A0A5E4K2L9-F1
#
_cell.length_a   1.000
_cell.length_b   1.000
_cell.length_c   1.000
_cell.angle_alpha   90.00
_cell.angle_beta   90.00
_cell.angle_gamma   90.00
#
_symmetry.space_group_name_H-M   'P 1'
#
loop_
_entity.id
_entity.type
_entity.pdbx_description
1 polymer ?
#
loop_
_entity_poly.entity_id
_entity_poly.type
_entity_poly.pdbx_seq_one_letter_code
_entity_poly.pdbx_strand_id
1 'polypeptide(L)'
;MTEEKTQIENPWGVYGWFLGSGDIGKIVEDSKCSCYIQYCEGQRYPAECWDSEWVHKFDNPLKAIEYFLLHNHDGFSKEQVIEHFLRDFPSEKKTLKRLLEQSPPKCTQADIDSGKVEESHDGSLHETHTKDRFPHPNKKY
;
A
#
# COMPACT_ATOMS: atom_id res chain seq x y z
N MET A 1 11.20 -21.49 -29.46
CA MET A 1 11.37 -20.11 -28.95
C MET A 1 11.16 -20.21 -27.46
N THR A 2 12.20 -20.00 -26.68
CA THR A 2 12.10 -20.03 -25.21
C THR A 2 11.54 -18.68 -24.80
N GLU A 3 10.29 -18.63 -24.35
CA GLU A 3 9.75 -17.43 -23.72
C GLU A 3 10.58 -17.14 -22.47
N GLU A 4 11.45 -16.12 -22.54
CA GLU A 4 12.00 -15.51 -21.34
C GLU A 4 10.81 -14.99 -20.54
N LYS A 5 10.41 -15.73 -19.51
CA LYS A 5 9.47 -15.25 -18.51
C LYS A 5 10.12 -14.04 -17.84
N THR A 6 9.76 -12.85 -18.28
CA THR A 6 10.15 -11.62 -17.61
C THR A 6 9.61 -11.70 -16.19
N GLN A 7 10.51 -11.66 -15.22
CA GLN A 7 10.12 -11.73 -13.81
C GLN A 7 9.43 -10.40 -13.44
N ILE A 8 8.15 -10.47 -13.04
CA ILE A 8 7.37 -9.30 -12.64
C ILE A 8 7.73 -8.97 -11.19
N GLU A 9 8.36 -7.81 -10.98
CA GLU A 9 8.80 -7.36 -9.64
C GLU A 9 7.62 -7.13 -8.69
N ASN A 10 6.52 -6.58 -9.21
CA ASN A 10 5.32 -6.24 -8.46
C ASN A 10 4.12 -7.02 -9.00
N PRO A 11 3.96 -8.30 -8.64
CA PRO A 11 2.97 -9.18 -9.25
C PRO A 11 1.55 -8.97 -8.72
N TRP A 12 1.32 -8.05 -7.77
CA TRP A 12 -0.01 -7.80 -7.21
C TRP A 12 -0.47 -6.39 -7.53
N GLY A 13 -1.74 -6.22 -7.90
CA GLY A 13 -2.31 -4.94 -8.29
C GLY A 13 -3.65 -4.67 -7.64
N VAL A 14 -3.89 -3.42 -7.23
CA VAL A 14 -5.23 -2.89 -6.94
C VAL A 14 -5.67 -2.03 -8.12
N TYR A 15 -6.82 -2.36 -8.70
CA TYR A 15 -7.34 -1.76 -9.94
C TYR A 15 -8.81 -1.38 -9.79
N GLY A 16 -9.40 -0.71 -10.79
CA GLY A 16 -10.85 -0.44 -10.86
C GLY A 16 -11.38 0.70 -9.99
N TRP A 17 -10.53 1.41 -9.23
CA TRP A 17 -10.98 2.44 -8.27
C TRP A 17 -11.81 3.56 -8.91
N PHE A 18 -11.43 4.00 -10.11
CA PHE A 18 -12.13 5.06 -10.85
C PHE A 18 -13.50 4.62 -11.38
N LEU A 19 -13.81 3.32 -11.38
CA LEU A 19 -15.10 2.75 -11.78
C LEU A 19 -16.06 2.57 -10.58
N GLY A 20 -15.63 2.93 -9.37
CA GLY A 20 -16.44 2.83 -8.16
C GLY A 20 -16.40 1.47 -7.46
N SER A 21 -15.65 0.50 -7.99
CA SER A 21 -15.39 -0.78 -7.34
C SER A 21 -13.93 -1.16 -7.56
N GLY A 22 -13.11 -0.90 -6.55
CA GLY A 22 -11.75 -1.42 -6.56
C GLY A 22 -11.73 -2.93 -6.37
N ASP A 23 -10.69 -3.60 -6.86
CA ASP A 23 -10.45 -5.02 -6.59
C ASP A 23 -8.95 -5.35 -6.63
N ILE A 24 -8.57 -6.53 -6.15
CA ILE A 24 -7.20 -7.03 -6.03
C ILE A 24 -6.99 -8.14 -7.06
N GLY A 25 -5.94 -8.03 -7.87
CA GLY A 25 -5.61 -9.03 -8.87
C GLY A 25 -4.11 -9.29 -8.99
N LYS A 26 -3.77 -10.30 -9.78
CA LYS A 26 -2.39 -10.72 -10.06
C LYS A 26 -1.96 -10.21 -11.42
N ILE A 27 -0.88 -9.45 -11.47
CA ILE A 27 -0.29 -8.95 -12.71
C ILE A 27 0.49 -10.10 -13.36
N VAL A 28 0.07 -10.50 -14.56
CA VAL A 28 0.66 -11.62 -15.31
C VAL A 28 1.52 -11.17 -16.49
N GLU A 29 1.32 -9.94 -16.95
CA GLU A 29 2.21 -9.23 -17.87
C GLU A 29 2.24 -7.76 -17.47
N ASP A 30 3.43 -7.16 -17.49
CA ASP A 30 3.62 -5.77 -17.12
C ASP A 30 4.47 -5.03 -18.15
N SER A 31 3.93 -3.92 -18.66
CA SER A 31 4.61 -2.99 -19.54
C SER A 31 4.50 -1.57 -18.96
N LYS A 32 5.31 -0.64 -19.45
CA LYS A 32 5.27 0.75 -18.96
C LYS A 32 3.90 1.43 -19.12
N CYS A 33 3.10 1.01 -20.10
CA CYS A 33 1.82 1.66 -20.43
C CYS A 33 0.61 0.82 -20.01
N SER A 34 0.75 -0.50 -19.94
CA SER A 34 -0.37 -1.40 -19.69
C SER A 34 0.06 -2.60 -18.88
N CYS A 35 -0.84 -3.12 -18.05
CA CYS A 35 -0.63 -4.37 -17.34
C CYS A 35 -1.84 -5.28 -17.57
N TYR A 36 -1.57 -6.59 -17.61
CA TYR A 36 -2.60 -7.60 -17.72
C TYR A 36 -2.84 -8.22 -16.35
N ILE A 37 -4.09 -8.16 -15.89
CA ILE A 37 -4.49 -8.57 -14.56
C ILE A 37 -5.36 -9.83 -14.64
N GLN A 38 -4.94 -10.85 -13.91
CA GLN A 38 -5.72 -12.02 -13.58
C GLN A 38 -6.53 -11.76 -12.31
N TYR A 39 -7.83 -12.05 -12.33
CA TYR A 39 -8.76 -11.79 -11.22
C TYR A 39 -8.87 -12.97 -10.26
N CYS A 40 -8.70 -14.19 -10.77
CA CYS A 40 -8.66 -15.38 -9.94
C CYS A 40 -7.83 -16.51 -10.56
N GLU A 41 -7.37 -17.43 -9.71
CA GLU A 41 -6.72 -18.66 -10.13
C GLU A 41 -7.67 -19.52 -10.97
N GLY A 42 -7.19 -20.02 -12.10
CA GLY A 42 -7.98 -20.88 -12.98
C GLY A 42 -9.10 -20.16 -13.75
N GLN A 43 -9.08 -18.82 -13.81
CA GLN A 43 -9.98 -18.07 -14.68
C GLN A 43 -9.95 -18.62 -16.13
N ARG A 44 -11.12 -18.76 -16.74
CA ARG A 44 -11.26 -19.29 -18.11
C ARG A 44 -11.04 -18.24 -19.20
N TYR A 45 -11.23 -16.98 -18.85
CA TYR A 45 -11.04 -15.84 -19.74
C TYR A 45 -9.60 -15.30 -19.63
N PRO A 46 -9.09 -14.64 -20.69
CA PRO A 46 -7.78 -14.00 -20.65
C PRO A 46 -7.69 -12.95 -19.54
N ALA A 47 -6.48 -12.67 -19.07
CA ALA A 47 -6.24 -11.53 -18.19
C ALA A 47 -6.69 -10.24 -18.89
N GLU A 48 -7.26 -9.32 -18.11
CA GLU A 48 -7.77 -8.06 -18.66
C GLU A 48 -6.67 -7.01 -18.70
N CYS A 49 -6.66 -6.22 -19.77
CA CYS A 49 -5.69 -5.16 -19.97
C CYS A 49 -6.16 -3.88 -19.26
N TRP A 50 -5.32 -3.39 -18.36
CA TRP A 50 -5.51 -2.13 -17.66
C TRP A 50 -4.40 -1.15 -18.03
N ASP A 51 -4.72 0.15 -18.06
CA ASP A 51 -3.69 1.17 -18.09
C ASP A 51 -2.88 1.11 -16.78
N SER A 52 -1.55 1.08 -16.90
CA SER A 52 -0.69 1.00 -15.73
C SER A 52 -0.80 2.20 -14.80
N GLU A 53 -1.22 3.37 -15.28
CA GLU A 53 -1.43 4.55 -14.45
C GLU A 53 -2.62 4.40 -13.49
N TRP A 54 -3.58 3.52 -13.82
CA TRP A 54 -4.77 3.25 -13.00
C TRP A 54 -4.63 2.03 -12.09
N VAL A 55 -3.42 1.46 -11.98
CA VAL A 55 -3.17 0.25 -11.19
C VAL A 55 -2.05 0.50 -10.18
N HIS A 56 -2.38 0.32 -8.90
CA HIS A 56 -1.39 0.37 -7.82
C HIS A 56 -0.74 -0.99 -7.65
N LYS A 57 0.58 -1.07 -7.90
CA LYS A 57 1.34 -2.34 -7.97
C LYS A 57 2.12 -2.60 -6.68
N PHE A 58 2.20 -3.86 -6.26
CA PHE A 58 2.81 -4.31 -5.02
C PHE A 58 3.62 -5.60 -5.21
N ASP A 59 4.69 -5.72 -4.43
CA ASP A 59 5.59 -6.88 -4.39
C ASP A 59 4.96 -8.12 -3.73
N ASN A 60 3.94 -7.92 -2.89
CA ASN A 60 3.30 -9.00 -2.14
C ASN A 60 1.80 -8.74 -1.92
N PRO A 61 0.99 -9.80 -1.70
CA PRO A 61 -0.45 -9.66 -1.64
C PRO A 61 -0.93 -8.96 -0.36
N LEU A 62 -0.17 -9.03 0.74
CA LEU A 62 -0.55 -8.38 1.99
C LEU A 62 -0.57 -6.85 1.84
N LYS A 63 0.45 -6.28 1.17
CA LYS A 63 0.46 -4.82 0.89
C LYS A 63 -0.68 -4.39 -0.02
N ALA A 64 -1.05 -5.20 -1.02
CA ALA A 64 -2.20 -4.92 -1.88
C ALA A 64 -3.51 -4.91 -1.07
N ILE A 65 -3.70 -5.90 -0.18
CA ILE A 65 -4.86 -5.96 0.74
C ILE A 65 -4.90 -4.76 1.68
N GLU A 66 -3.76 -4.37 2.25
CA GLU A 66 -3.67 -3.19 3.12
C GLU A 66 -3.99 -1.89 2.38
N TYR A 67 -3.47 -1.75 1.16
CA TYR A 67 -3.81 -0.61 0.30
C TYR A 67 -5.29 -0.56 -0.03
N PHE A 68 -5.88 -1.70 -0.42
CA PHE A 68 -7.29 -1.83 -0.70
C PHE A 68 -8.14 -1.40 0.50
N LEU A 69 -7.86 -1.93 1.69
CA LEU A 69 -8.59 -1.57 2.92
C LEU A 69 -8.48 -0.09 3.28
N LEU A 70 -7.33 0.54 3.04
CA LEU A 70 -7.12 1.96 3.34
C LEU A 70 -7.95 2.87 2.42
N HIS A 71 -8.14 2.47 1.16
CA HIS A 71 -8.81 3.30 0.17
C HIS A 71 -10.29 2.93 0.01
N ASN A 72 -10.70 1.75 0.45
CA ASN A 72 -12.08 1.28 0.36
C ASN A 72 -13.02 2.00 1.33
N HIS A 73 -14.05 2.62 0.76
CA HIS A 73 -15.11 3.32 1.47
C HIS A 73 -16.29 2.41 1.88
N ASP A 74 -16.34 1.18 1.38
CA ASP A 74 -17.45 0.22 1.59
C ASP A 74 -17.41 -0.46 2.98
N GLY A 75 -16.41 -0.15 3.81
CA GLY A 75 -16.36 -0.60 5.20
C GLY A 75 -16.10 -2.10 5.40
N PHE A 76 -15.50 -2.78 4.43
CA PHE A 76 -15.09 -4.18 4.57
C PHE A 76 -14.08 -4.36 5.72
N SER A 77 -14.26 -5.43 6.51
CA SER A 77 -13.26 -5.83 7.50
C SER A 77 -12.03 -6.45 6.83
N LYS A 78 -10.89 -6.43 7.52
CA LYS A 78 -9.66 -7.06 7.03
C LYS A 78 -9.87 -8.56 6.76
N GLU A 79 -10.61 -9.24 7.62
CA GLU A 79 -10.93 -10.66 7.52
C GLU A 79 -11.78 -10.94 6.27
N GLN A 80 -12.80 -10.12 6.00
CA GLN A 80 -13.65 -10.27 4.81
C GLN A 80 -12.85 -10.13 3.51
N VAL A 81 -11.95 -9.15 3.45
CA VAL A 81 -11.08 -8.94 2.28
C VAL A 81 -10.10 -10.11 2.12
N ILE A 82 -9.53 -10.61 3.22
CA ILE A 82 -8.65 -11.79 3.18
C ILE A 82 -9.41 -13.03 2.71
N GLU A 83 -10.63 -13.26 3.21
CA GLU A 83 -11.47 -14.39 2.79
C GLU A 83 -11.83 -14.30 1.31
N HIS A 84 -12.20 -13.10 0.83
CA HIS A 84 -12.47 -12.84 -0.58
C HIS A 84 -11.22 -13.13 -1.43
N PHE A 85 -10.09 -12.53 -1.07
CA PHE A 85 -8.80 -12.73 -1.73
C PHE A 85 -8.41 -14.21 -1.80
N LEU A 86 -8.55 -14.96 -0.71
CA LEU A 86 -8.19 -16.38 -0.66
C LEU A 86 -9.18 -17.30 -1.38
N ARG A 87 -10.42 -16.86 -1.60
CA ARG A 87 -11.36 -17.56 -2.48
C ARG A 87 -10.88 -17.47 -3.94
N ASP A 88 -10.35 -16.32 -4.33
CA ASP A 88 -9.94 -16.06 -5.71
C ASP A 88 -8.50 -16.52 -5.98
N PHE A 89 -7.62 -16.48 -4.96
CA PHE A 89 -6.22 -16.93 -5.01
C PHE A 89 -5.88 -17.94 -3.90
N PRO A 90 -6.45 -19.15 -3.92
CA PRO A 90 -6.28 -20.15 -2.86
C PRO A 90 -4.83 -20.63 -2.70
N SER A 91 -4.00 -20.60 -3.75
CA SER A 91 -2.59 -21.01 -3.65
C SER A 91 -1.77 -20.08 -2.75
N GLU A 92 -2.20 -18.82 -2.58
CA GLU A 92 -1.49 -17.82 -1.78
C GLU A 92 -1.74 -17.95 -0.27
N LYS A 93 -2.60 -18.89 0.16
CA LYS A 93 -2.93 -19.09 1.59
C LYS A 93 -1.70 -19.25 2.48
N LYS A 94 -0.70 -20.01 2.03
CA LYS A 94 0.55 -20.21 2.79
C LYS A 94 1.40 -18.94 2.82
N THR A 95 1.52 -18.25 1.70
CA THR A 95 2.25 -16.99 1.56
C THR A 95 1.67 -15.93 2.48
N LEU A 96 0.36 -15.72 2.42
CA LEU A 96 -0.33 -14.69 3.18
C LEU A 96 -0.27 -14.95 4.69
N LYS A 97 -0.44 -16.21 5.12
CA LYS A 97 -0.27 -16.60 6.52
C LYS A 97 1.12 -16.23 7.05
N ARG A 98 2.18 -16.56 6.31
CA ARG A 98 3.56 -16.23 6.68
C ARG A 98 3.77 -14.72 6.77
N LEU A 99 3.24 -13.94 5.83
CA LEU A 99 3.36 -12.48 5.84
C LEU A 99 2.65 -11.84 7.04
N LEU A 100 1.48 -12.36 7.41
CA LEU A 100 0.74 -11.91 8.59
C LEU A 100 1.47 -12.22 9.90
N GLU A 101 2.14 -13.37 9.99
CA GLU A 101 2.96 -13.75 11.16
C GLU A 101 4.26 -12.92 11.27
N GLN A 102 4.79 -12.43 10.15
CA GLN A 102 6.00 -11.59 10.09
C GLN A 102 5.73 -10.10 10.27
N SER A 103 4.47 -9.69 10.14
CA SER A 103 4.07 -8.33 10.45
C SER A 103 4.18 -8.11 11.95
N PRO A 104 4.98 -7.14 12.43
CA PRO A 104 5.12 -6.91 13.86
C PRO A 104 3.73 -6.67 14.47
N PRO A 105 3.44 -7.19 15.68
CA PRO A 105 2.24 -6.78 16.39
C PRO A 105 2.28 -5.24 16.48
N LYS A 106 1.18 -4.58 16.09
CA LYS A 106 1.04 -3.13 16.25
C LYS A 106 1.53 -2.78 17.66
N CYS A 107 2.60 -2.00 17.75
CA CYS A 107 3.03 -1.38 18.99
C CYS A 107 1.80 -0.73 19.62
N THR A 108 1.30 -1.32 20.70
CA THR A 108 0.24 -0.71 21.49
C THR A 108 0.78 0.59 22.05
N GLN A 109 -0.06 1.62 22.07
CA GLN A 109 0.19 2.95 22.66
C GLN A 109 0.49 2.91 24.19
N ALA A 110 0.97 1.79 24.72
CA ALA A 110 1.34 1.56 26.11
C ALA A 110 2.85 1.76 26.38
N ASP A 111 3.70 1.87 25.34
CA ASP A 111 5.15 2.06 25.50
C ASP A 111 5.60 3.53 25.45
N ILE A 112 4.68 4.50 25.34
CA ILE A 112 5.02 5.94 25.43
C ILE A 112 5.03 6.44 26.89
N ASP A 113 4.42 5.72 27.84
CA ASP A 113 4.23 6.21 29.21
C ASP A 113 5.10 5.50 30.26
N SER A 114 6.31 5.08 29.88
CA SER A 114 7.29 4.55 30.84
C SER A 114 8.73 4.80 30.37
N GLY A 115 9.28 5.97 30.70
CA GLY A 115 10.73 6.07 30.86
C GLY A 115 11.41 7.39 30.54
N LYS A 116 11.15 8.41 31.36
CA LYS A 116 12.21 9.29 31.93
C LYS A 116 13.05 10.09 30.92
N VAL A 117 12.55 11.28 30.55
CA VAL A 117 13.41 12.39 30.11
C VAL A 117 14.19 12.85 31.35
N GLU A 118 15.46 12.46 31.46
CA GLU A 118 16.38 13.12 32.38
C GLU A 118 16.78 14.47 31.79
N GLU A 119 16.29 15.49 32.48
CA GLU A 119 16.74 16.86 32.44
C GLU A 119 18.26 16.92 32.67
N SER A 120 18.97 17.58 31.76
CA SER A 120 20.34 18.04 32.01
C SER A 120 20.45 19.45 31.43
N HIS A 121 20.22 20.42 32.30
CA HIS A 121 20.72 21.79 32.15
C HIS A 121 22.25 21.74 32.10
N ASP A 122 22.86 22.31 31.07
CA ASP A 122 23.99 23.24 31.24
C ASP A 122 24.11 24.13 30.00
N GLY A 123 24.34 25.41 30.24
CA GLY A 123 24.07 26.49 29.29
C GLY A 123 25.19 26.78 28.30
N SER A 124 24.85 27.54 27.26
CA SER A 124 25.75 28.58 26.77
C SER A 124 24.98 29.62 25.96
N LEU A 125 25.05 30.85 26.44
CA LEU A 125 24.65 32.05 25.72
C LEU A 125 25.44 32.20 24.43
N HIS A 126 24.76 32.47 23.32
CA HIS A 126 25.26 33.45 22.36
C HIS A 126 24.08 34.16 21.68
N GLU A 127 23.88 35.40 22.11
CA GLU A 127 23.19 36.45 21.37
C GLU A 127 23.87 36.68 20.02
N THR A 128 23.08 36.75 18.93
CA THR A 128 23.22 37.85 17.96
C THR A 128 21.88 38.16 17.30
N HIS A 129 21.45 39.39 17.54
CA HIS A 129 20.44 40.15 16.81
C HIS A 129 20.50 40.01 15.28
N THR A 130 19.36 39.84 14.61
CA THR A 130 18.96 40.75 13.53
C THR A 130 17.43 40.76 13.35
N LYS A 131 16.87 41.96 13.43
CA LYS A 131 15.47 42.31 13.13
C LYS A 131 15.32 42.43 11.62
N ASP A 132 14.20 41.97 11.07
CA ASP A 132 13.29 42.71 10.15
C ASP A 132 12.28 41.70 9.56
N ARG A 133 11.01 41.67 9.98
CA ARG A 133 9.89 42.58 9.66
C ARG A 133 9.31 42.35 8.25
N PHE A 134 8.33 41.42 8.17
CA PHE A 134 7.02 41.40 7.45
C PHE A 134 6.89 41.93 5.98
N PRO A 135 5.79 41.70 5.23
CA PRO A 135 4.61 40.82 5.43
C PRO A 135 4.19 39.98 4.19
N HIS A 136 3.19 39.11 4.40
CA HIS A 136 2.23 38.64 3.39
C HIS A 136 1.61 39.77 2.56
N PRO A 137 1.19 39.49 1.32
CA PRO A 137 0.02 40.11 0.71
C PRO A 137 -1.16 39.13 0.65
N ASN A 138 -2.31 39.76 0.79
CA ASN A 138 -3.65 39.24 1.00
C ASN A 138 -4.43 39.30 -0.33
N LYS A 139 -5.51 38.51 -0.41
CA LYS A 139 -6.76 38.74 -1.16
C LYS A 139 -6.80 38.70 -2.70
N LYS A 140 -7.71 37.80 -3.13
CA LYS A 140 -8.86 37.99 -4.03
C LYS A 140 -8.60 38.42 -5.48
N TYR A 141 -8.99 37.52 -6.39
CA TYR A 141 -9.94 37.82 -7.45
C TYR A 141 -11.06 36.78 -7.41
#